data_AF-A0A7C5UY51-F1
#
_entry.id   AF-A0A7C5UY51-F1
#
_cell.length_a   1.000
_cell.length_b   1.000
_cell.length_c   1.000
_cell.angle_alpha   90.00
_cell.angle_beta   90.00
_cell.angle_gamma   90.00
#
_symmetry.space_group_name_H-M   'P 1'
#
loop_
_entity.id
_entity.type
_entity.pdbx_description
1 polymer ?
#
loop_
_entity_poly.entity_id
_entity_poly.type
_entity_poly.pdbx_seq_one_letter_code
_entity_poly.pdbx_strand_id
1 'polypeptide(L)'
;MFETGRRLFDVALSYLGKLDDVDKVLVVEAPTGYGKTVGAPTIAALNYLKGFSSNFIHILPLRAIVEDLYICKYLYASGVQIDRCRGDPPKAFFNALNELDVNTDDIAYQMGFDYMLRGVGRKEPTYDAKIVISTLDSFAYNFLRIPVTEFYREIKHYAIPRTRILTATLFLDEVHMIN
;
A
#
# COMPACT_ATOMS: atom_id res chain seq x y z
N MET A 1 -16.70 -0.97 19.40
CA MET A 1 -16.83 -0.90 17.92
C MET A 1 -15.65 -1.53 17.18
N PHE A 2 -14.43 -1.54 17.74
CA PHE A 2 -13.25 -2.20 17.13
C PHE A 2 -13.25 -3.74 17.14
N GLU A 3 -14.10 -4.38 17.96
CA GLU A 3 -14.15 -5.85 18.09
C GLU A 3 -14.78 -6.55 16.87
N THR A 4 -15.80 -5.95 16.25
CA THR A 4 -16.50 -6.55 15.11
C THR A 4 -15.66 -6.49 13.82
N GLY A 5 -14.92 -5.39 13.61
CA GLY A 5 -14.01 -5.23 12.47
C GLY A 5 -12.82 -6.20 12.50
N ARG A 6 -12.29 -6.51 13.69
CA ARG A 6 -11.26 -7.54 13.88
C ARG A 6 -11.70 -8.89 13.32
N ARG A 7 -12.93 -9.29 13.62
CA ARG A 7 -13.47 -10.61 13.22
C ARG A 7 -13.51 -10.80 11.70
N LEU A 8 -13.76 -9.74 10.93
CA LEU A 8 -13.77 -9.81 9.46
C LEU A 8 -12.36 -10.03 8.89
N PHE A 9 -11.39 -9.25 9.39
CA PHE A 9 -10.00 -9.38 8.94
C PHE A 9 -9.37 -10.68 9.39
N ASP A 10 -9.66 -11.15 10.60
CA ASP A 10 -9.20 -12.45 11.08
C ASP A 10 -9.73 -13.58 10.20
N VAL A 11 -11.00 -13.50 9.76
CA VAL A 11 -11.58 -14.45 8.81
C VAL A 11 -10.89 -14.36 7.45
N ALA A 12 -10.69 -13.16 6.90
CA ALA A 12 -10.00 -12.97 5.63
C ALA A 12 -8.56 -13.51 5.68
N LEU A 13 -7.81 -13.21 6.74
CA LEU A 13 -6.46 -13.72 6.97
C LEU A 13 -6.46 -15.24 7.14
N SER A 14 -7.44 -15.82 7.84
CA SER A 14 -7.56 -17.28 7.96
C SER A 14 -7.82 -17.96 6.62
N TYR A 15 -8.54 -17.29 5.72
CA TYR A 15 -8.82 -17.78 4.38
C TYR A 15 -7.56 -17.69 3.50
N LEU A 16 -6.93 -16.52 3.45
CA LEU A 16 -5.66 -16.30 2.74
C LEU A 16 -4.54 -17.23 3.26
N GLY A 17 -4.54 -17.50 4.57
CA GLY A 17 -3.60 -18.42 5.22
C GLY A 17 -3.70 -19.85 4.69
N LYS A 18 -4.85 -20.26 4.16
CA LYS A 18 -5.08 -21.60 3.58
C LYS A 18 -4.83 -21.66 2.08
N LEU A 19 -4.60 -20.53 1.41
CA LEU A 19 -4.30 -20.49 -0.01
C LEU A 19 -2.82 -20.82 -0.23
N ASP A 20 -2.55 -21.74 -1.16
CA ASP A 20 -1.20 -22.13 -1.57
C ASP A 20 -0.82 -21.59 -2.96
N ASP A 21 -1.72 -20.84 -3.60
CA ASP A 21 -1.54 -20.25 -4.94
C ASP A 21 -1.69 -18.73 -4.94
N VAL A 22 -1.01 -18.08 -5.90
CA VAL A 22 -0.92 -16.61 -6.07
C VAL A 22 -1.92 -16.02 -7.09
N ASP A 23 -2.82 -16.83 -7.64
CA ASP A 23 -3.71 -16.45 -8.75
C ASP A 23 -5.09 -15.94 -8.29
N LYS A 24 -5.29 -15.72 -7.00
CA LYS A 24 -6.61 -15.38 -6.42
C LYS A 24 -6.75 -13.88 -6.18
N VAL A 25 -7.94 -13.36 -6.47
CA VAL A 25 -8.37 -12.01 -6.10
C VAL A 25 -9.29 -12.10 -4.88
N LEU A 26 -8.96 -11.40 -3.81
CA LEU A 26 -9.82 -11.25 -2.63
C LEU A 26 -10.57 -9.92 -2.72
N VAL A 27 -11.89 -9.97 -2.66
CA VAL A 27 -12.75 -8.79 -2.55
C VAL A 27 -13.26 -8.71 -1.12
N VAL A 28 -12.96 -7.60 -0.44
CA VAL A 28 -13.40 -7.34 0.94
C VAL A 28 -14.42 -6.21 0.93
N GLU A 29 -15.69 -6.56 1.11
CA GLU A 29 -16.76 -5.59 1.28
C GLU A 29 -17.08 -5.42 2.77
N ALA A 30 -16.87 -4.21 3.29
CA ALA A 30 -17.21 -3.85 4.66
C ALA A 30 -17.51 -2.35 4.75
N PRO A 31 -18.32 -1.89 5.72
CA PRO A 31 -18.55 -0.46 5.94
C PRO A 31 -17.26 0.32 6.22
N THR A 32 -17.31 1.65 6.10
CA THR A 32 -16.21 2.52 6.51
C THR A 32 -15.94 2.37 8.02
N GLY A 33 -14.67 2.53 8.44
CA GLY A 33 -14.26 2.36 9.84
C GLY A 33 -14.08 0.92 10.31
N TYR A 34 -14.37 -0.10 9.49
CA TYR A 34 -14.14 -1.52 9.83
C TYR A 34 -12.67 -1.98 9.73
N GLY A 35 -11.77 -1.05 9.38
CA GLY A 35 -10.33 -1.32 9.38
C GLY A 35 -9.76 -1.84 8.06
N LYS A 36 -10.48 -1.72 6.93
CA LYS A 36 -10.03 -2.18 5.60
C LYS A 36 -8.62 -1.68 5.24
N THR A 37 -8.45 -0.36 5.26
CA THR A 37 -7.18 0.33 4.96
C THR A 37 -6.06 -0.06 5.93
N VAL A 38 -6.34 -0.11 7.24
CA VAL A 38 -5.33 -0.39 8.27
C VAL A 38 -5.02 -1.88 8.45
N GLY A 39 -5.84 -2.77 7.90
CA GLY A 39 -5.57 -4.21 7.84
C GLY A 39 -4.74 -4.62 6.62
N ALA A 40 -4.57 -3.73 5.64
CA ALA A 40 -3.84 -4.03 4.40
C ALA A 40 -2.39 -4.50 4.62
N PRO A 41 -1.59 -3.90 5.53
CA PRO A 41 -0.24 -4.40 5.83
C PRO A 41 -0.21 -5.83 6.35
N THR A 42 -1.25 -6.27 7.08
CA THR A 42 -1.29 -7.64 7.61
C THR A 42 -1.46 -8.67 6.49
N ILE A 43 -2.22 -8.34 5.45
CA ILE A 43 -2.32 -9.16 4.23
C ILE A 43 -0.97 -9.18 3.50
N ALA A 44 -0.31 -8.03 3.40
CA ALA A 44 1.01 -7.93 2.79
C ALA A 44 2.07 -8.77 3.53
N ALA A 45 2.09 -8.71 4.87
CA ALA A 45 2.97 -9.51 5.71
C ALA A 45 2.77 -11.01 5.48
N LEU A 46 1.52 -11.47 5.44
CA LEU A 46 1.20 -12.87 5.16
C LEU A 46 1.73 -13.33 3.80
N ASN A 47 1.50 -12.54 2.73
CA ASN A 47 1.97 -12.89 1.39
C ASN A 47 3.50 -12.84 1.28
N TYR A 48 4.15 -11.89 1.94
CA TYR A 48 5.60 -11.81 2.00
C TYR A 48 6.21 -13.03 2.69
N LEU A 49 5.68 -13.41 3.87
CA LEU A 49 6.15 -14.58 4.63
C LEU A 49 5.95 -15.90 3.88
N LYS A 50 4.92 -16.00 3.04
CA LYS A 50 4.70 -17.13 2.14
C LYS A 50 5.59 -17.12 0.89
N GLY A 51 6.37 -16.07 0.66
CA GLY A 51 7.20 -15.91 -0.54
C GLY A 51 6.39 -15.59 -1.81
N PHE A 52 5.14 -15.16 -1.67
CA PHE A 52 4.24 -14.87 -2.79
C PHE A 52 4.45 -13.48 -3.40
N SER A 53 5.02 -12.55 -2.64
CA SER A 53 5.27 -11.19 -3.13
C SER A 53 6.59 -10.62 -2.61
N SER A 54 7.28 -9.86 -3.45
CA SER A 54 8.54 -9.17 -3.10
C SER A 54 8.33 -7.83 -2.38
N ASN A 55 7.17 -7.20 -2.59
CA ASN A 55 6.84 -5.86 -2.16
C ASN A 55 5.31 -5.72 -2.06
N PHE A 56 4.88 -4.60 -1.49
CA PHE A 56 3.48 -4.28 -1.27
C PHE A 56 3.12 -2.93 -1.87
N ILE A 57 2.04 -2.87 -2.65
CA ILE A 57 1.54 -1.64 -3.27
C ILE A 57 0.12 -1.38 -2.78
N HIS A 58 -0.04 -0.34 -1.97
CA HIS A 58 -1.33 0.14 -1.48
C HIS A 58 -1.82 1.23 -2.41
N ILE A 59 -2.88 0.95 -3.18
CA ILE A 59 -3.39 1.80 -4.25
C ILE A 59 -4.65 2.50 -3.77
N LEU A 60 -4.67 3.82 -3.82
CA LEU A 60 -5.77 4.65 -3.36
C LEU A 60 -6.39 5.44 -4.52
N PRO A 61 -7.71 5.72 -4.49
CA PRO A 61 -8.39 6.41 -5.57
C PRO A 61 -8.02 7.91 -5.62
N LEU A 62 -7.75 8.53 -4.45
CA LEU A 62 -7.54 9.97 -4.33
C LEU A 62 -6.23 10.33 -3.61
N ARG A 63 -5.56 11.39 -4.08
CA ARG A 63 -4.29 11.90 -3.53
C ARG A 63 -4.37 12.32 -2.07
N ALA A 64 -5.45 12.99 -1.67
CA ALA A 64 -5.62 13.46 -0.29
C ALA A 64 -5.63 12.30 0.73
N ILE A 65 -6.12 11.13 0.32
CA ILE A 65 -6.14 9.94 1.17
C ILE A 65 -4.73 9.33 1.25
N VAL A 66 -3.93 9.41 0.17
CA VAL A 66 -2.54 8.98 0.20
C VAL A 66 -1.73 9.78 1.21
N GLU A 67 -1.89 11.10 1.27
CA GLU A 67 -1.15 11.93 2.21
C GLU A 67 -1.43 11.54 3.67
N ASP A 68 -2.71 11.39 4.04
CA ASP A 68 -3.10 10.98 5.39
C ASP A 68 -2.60 9.56 5.71
N LEU A 69 -2.82 8.61 4.80
CA LEU A 69 -2.41 7.22 4.99
C LEU A 69 -0.88 7.08 5.09
N TYR A 70 -0.14 7.68 4.16
CA TYR A 70 1.31 7.58 4.10
C TYR A 70 1.94 8.21 5.34
N ILE A 71 1.54 9.44 5.70
CA ILE A 71 2.16 10.16 6.80
C ILE A 71 1.67 9.61 8.15
N CYS A 72 0.36 9.53 8.35
CA CYS A 72 -0.21 9.28 9.67
C CYS A 72 -0.37 7.81 10.02
N LYS A 73 -0.16 6.90 9.06
CA LYS A 73 -0.15 5.47 9.34
C LYS A 73 1.20 4.85 9.06
N TYR A 74 1.71 4.94 7.84
CA TYR A 74 2.96 4.24 7.49
C TYR A 74 4.20 4.87 8.13
N LEU A 75 4.44 6.17 7.91
CA LEU A 75 5.61 6.85 8.49
C LEU A 75 5.53 6.92 10.01
N TYR A 76 4.35 7.20 10.56
CA TYR A 76 4.14 7.14 12.01
C TYR A 76 4.51 5.76 12.55
N ALA A 77 4.00 4.69 11.94
CA ALA A 77 4.24 3.33 12.42
C ALA A 77 5.70 2.89 12.25
N SER A 78 6.45 3.47 11.32
CA SER A 78 7.90 3.22 11.14
C SER A 78 8.78 4.06 12.07
N GLY A 79 8.21 4.87 12.96
CA GLY A 79 8.93 5.63 13.98
C GLY A 79 9.15 7.11 13.67
N VAL A 80 8.56 7.65 12.60
CA VAL A 80 8.58 9.10 12.33
C VAL A 80 7.56 9.80 13.22
N GLN A 81 7.99 10.74 14.06
CA GLN A 81 7.09 11.52 14.89
C GLN A 81 6.30 12.53 14.04
N ILE A 82 4.96 12.44 14.07
CA ILE A 82 4.08 13.34 13.32
C ILE A 82 3.02 13.93 14.26
N ASP A 83 3.04 15.25 14.43
CA ASP A 83 2.16 15.95 15.40
C ASP A 83 0.74 16.22 14.88
N ARG A 84 0.48 16.02 13.58
CA ARG A 84 -0.80 16.38 12.93
C ARG A 84 -1.79 15.23 12.75
N CYS A 85 -1.48 14.04 13.28
CA CYS A 85 -2.28 12.85 13.04
C CYS A 85 -3.47 12.75 13.98
N ARG A 86 -4.62 12.30 13.46
CA ARG A 86 -5.88 12.20 14.23
C ARG A 86 -5.91 11.05 15.26
N GLY A 87 -4.86 10.25 15.30
CA GLY A 87 -4.71 9.14 16.24
C GLY A 87 -3.73 8.09 15.75
N ASP A 88 -3.27 7.28 16.68
CA ASP A 88 -2.22 6.29 16.45
C ASP A 88 -2.66 5.21 15.45
N PRO A 89 -1.72 4.61 14.70
CA PRO A 89 -1.98 3.39 13.95
C PRO A 89 -2.43 2.26 14.91
N PRO A 90 -3.32 1.35 14.50
CA PRO A 90 -3.66 0.20 15.32
C PRO A 90 -2.45 -0.70 15.60
N LYS A 91 -2.40 -1.38 16.75
CA LYS A 91 -1.30 -2.32 17.09
C LYS A 91 -1.03 -3.38 16.02
N ALA A 92 -2.07 -3.89 15.36
CA ALA A 92 -1.93 -4.86 14.27
C ALA A 92 -1.16 -4.29 13.06
N PHE A 93 -1.29 -2.98 12.81
CA PHE A 93 -0.55 -2.27 11.77
C PHE A 93 0.95 -2.25 12.10
N PHE A 94 1.31 -1.89 13.33
CA PHE A 94 2.70 -1.92 13.80
C PHE A 94 3.30 -3.32 13.71
N ASN A 95 2.58 -4.34 14.18
CA ASN A 95 3.05 -5.72 14.14
C ASN A 95 3.31 -6.17 12.69
N ALA A 96 2.40 -5.85 11.76
CA ALA A 96 2.58 -6.20 10.36
C ALA A 96 3.80 -5.50 9.71
N LEU A 97 4.09 -4.24 10.05
CA LEU A 97 5.31 -3.59 9.58
C LEU A 97 6.58 -4.22 10.18
N ASN A 98 6.55 -4.60 11.45
CA ASN A 98 7.66 -5.29 12.10
C ASN A 98 7.89 -6.68 11.51
N GLU A 99 6.83 -7.43 11.20
CA GLU A 99 6.91 -8.73 10.53
C GLU A 99 7.53 -8.63 9.13
N LEU A 100 7.35 -7.50 8.45
CA LEU A 100 7.96 -7.19 7.17
C LEU A 100 9.40 -6.63 7.28
N ASP A 101 9.92 -6.46 8.50
CA ASP A 101 11.21 -5.80 8.76
C ASP A 101 11.32 -4.44 8.02
N VAL A 102 10.27 -3.62 8.15
CA VAL A 102 10.15 -2.36 7.40
C VAL A 102 10.64 -1.20 8.24
N ASN A 103 11.62 -0.48 7.69
CA ASN A 103 12.10 0.79 8.21
C ASN A 103 11.51 1.97 7.42
N THR A 104 11.71 3.20 7.89
CA THR A 104 11.21 4.40 7.20
C THR A 104 11.66 4.49 5.73
N ASP A 105 12.91 4.10 5.43
CA ASP A 105 13.45 4.13 4.06
C ASP A 105 12.82 3.09 3.11
N ASP A 106 12.22 2.04 3.67
CA ASP A 106 11.50 0.99 2.95
C ASP A 106 10.08 1.43 2.51
N ILE A 107 9.61 2.59 3.00
CA ILE A 107 8.27 3.11 2.73
C ILE A 107 8.35 4.33 1.81
N ALA A 108 7.79 4.18 0.62
CA ALA A 108 7.72 5.26 -0.35
C ALA A 108 6.29 5.52 -0.81
N TYR A 109 6.11 6.65 -1.49
CA TYR A 109 4.87 6.98 -2.16
C TYR A 109 5.09 7.19 -3.65
N GLN A 110 4.02 7.00 -4.44
CA GLN A 110 4.02 7.35 -5.85
C GLN A 110 2.72 8.02 -6.27
N MET A 111 2.81 9.32 -6.52
CA MET A 111 1.72 10.16 -7.00
C MET A 111 2.25 11.24 -7.94
N GLY A 112 1.38 11.78 -8.80
CA GLY A 112 1.73 12.85 -9.74
C GLY A 112 2.17 14.14 -9.04
N PHE A 113 1.23 14.82 -8.38
CA PHE A 113 1.47 16.06 -7.62
C PHE A 113 1.75 15.74 -6.15
N ASP A 114 2.87 16.19 -5.62
CA ASP A 114 3.42 15.74 -4.34
C ASP A 114 3.83 16.87 -3.40
N TYR A 115 3.37 18.10 -3.63
CA TYR A 115 3.84 19.30 -2.92
C TYR A 115 3.82 19.14 -1.39
N MET A 116 2.78 18.47 -0.85
CA MET A 116 2.58 18.23 0.58
C MET A 116 3.50 17.18 1.20
N LEU A 117 4.13 16.33 0.36
CA LEU A 117 5.05 15.28 0.79
C LEU A 117 6.52 15.63 0.51
N ARG A 118 6.80 16.76 -0.15
CA ARG A 118 8.17 17.23 -0.41
C ARG A 118 8.88 17.50 0.92
N GLY A 119 9.95 16.76 1.17
CA GLY A 119 10.80 16.91 2.36
C GLY A 119 10.43 16.04 3.56
N VAL A 120 9.29 15.35 3.53
CA VAL A 120 8.88 14.39 4.58
C VAL A 120 8.85 12.96 4.05
N GLY A 121 8.46 12.78 2.78
CA GLY A 121 8.31 11.47 2.18
C GLY A 121 9.35 11.13 1.14
N ARG A 122 9.57 9.83 0.94
CA ARG A 122 10.37 9.27 -0.15
C ARG A 122 9.46 8.98 -1.36
N LYS A 123 9.72 9.63 -2.49
CA LYS A 123 9.02 9.34 -3.76
C LYS A 123 9.69 8.16 -4.45
N GLU A 124 8.90 7.22 -4.98
CA GLU A 124 9.40 6.02 -5.66
C GLU A 124 8.73 5.80 -7.03
N PRO A 125 9.32 6.35 -8.11
CA PRO A 125 8.79 6.21 -9.45
C PRO A 125 8.80 4.77 -9.99
N THR A 126 9.69 3.94 -9.47
CA THR A 126 9.97 2.60 -10.01
C THR A 126 9.32 1.47 -9.21
N TYR A 127 8.59 1.80 -8.15
CA TYR A 127 7.97 0.85 -7.21
C TYR A 127 8.97 -0.11 -6.54
N ASP A 128 10.22 0.30 -6.37
CA ASP A 128 11.29 -0.54 -5.82
C ASP A 128 11.28 -0.68 -4.29
N ALA A 129 10.60 0.23 -3.59
CA ALA A 129 10.46 0.17 -2.13
C ALA A 129 9.67 -1.07 -1.67
N LYS A 130 9.95 -1.58 -0.46
CA LYS A 130 9.20 -2.72 0.11
C LYS A 130 7.70 -2.38 0.24
N ILE A 131 7.38 -1.14 0.61
CA ILE A 131 6.02 -0.62 0.67
C ILE A 131 5.90 0.64 -0.19
N VAL A 132 4.96 0.64 -1.12
CA VAL A 132 4.63 1.78 -1.97
C VAL A 132 3.18 2.18 -1.79
N ILE A 133 2.93 3.40 -1.33
CA ILE A 133 1.59 3.98 -1.30
C ILE A 133 1.37 4.78 -2.58
N SER A 134 0.46 4.32 -3.43
CA SER A 134 0.25 4.88 -4.74
C SER A 134 -1.17 5.39 -4.94
N THR A 135 -1.30 6.30 -5.89
CA THR A 135 -2.60 6.68 -6.46
C THR A 135 -2.94 5.80 -7.64
N LEU A 136 -4.22 5.55 -7.88
CA LEU A 136 -4.68 4.71 -8.97
C LEU A 136 -4.18 5.19 -10.35
N ASP A 137 -4.18 6.50 -10.59
CA ASP A 137 -3.67 7.09 -11.84
C ASP A 137 -2.19 6.74 -12.05
N SER A 138 -1.36 6.95 -11.03
CA SER A 138 0.08 6.69 -11.07
C SER A 138 0.39 5.20 -11.19
N PHE A 139 -0.40 4.35 -10.55
CA PHE A 139 -0.34 2.90 -10.72
C PHE A 139 -0.67 2.50 -12.16
N ALA A 140 -1.81 2.97 -12.68
CA ALA A 140 -2.30 2.64 -14.01
C ALA A 140 -1.28 3.04 -15.09
N TYR A 141 -0.73 4.25 -15.03
CA TYR A 141 0.28 4.71 -15.98
C TYR A 141 1.52 3.79 -15.99
N ASN A 142 2.06 3.43 -14.83
CA ASN A 142 3.22 2.52 -14.76
C ASN A 142 2.89 1.12 -15.27
N PHE A 143 1.73 0.58 -14.90
CA PHE A 143 1.28 -0.72 -15.37
C PHE A 143 1.09 -0.76 -16.90
N LEU A 144 0.53 0.31 -17.47
CA LEU A 144 0.29 0.51 -18.91
C LEU A 144 1.54 0.94 -19.70
N ARG A 145 2.74 0.76 -19.11
CA ARG A 145 4.03 1.01 -19.75
C ARG A 145 4.34 2.49 -20.04
N ILE A 146 3.74 3.39 -19.26
CA ILE A 146 3.96 4.84 -19.33
C ILE A 146 4.44 5.30 -17.95
N PRO A 147 5.73 5.14 -17.61
CA PRO A 147 6.21 5.55 -16.29
C PRO A 147 5.97 7.04 -16.06
N VAL A 148 5.43 7.40 -14.90
CA VAL A 148 4.96 8.78 -14.62
C VAL A 148 6.09 9.80 -14.69
N THR A 149 7.32 9.40 -14.36
CA THR A 149 8.51 10.25 -14.44
C THR A 149 9.13 10.31 -15.83
N GLU A 150 8.68 9.48 -16.75
CA GLU A 150 9.23 9.35 -18.11
C GLU A 150 8.18 9.63 -19.17
N PHE A 151 7.11 10.34 -18.80
CA PHE A 151 5.98 10.61 -19.69
C PHE A 151 6.43 11.22 -21.03
N TYR A 152 7.40 12.14 -20.96
CA TYR A 152 7.95 12.89 -22.10
C TYR A 152 9.23 12.29 -22.69
N ARG A 153 9.69 11.11 -22.24
CA ARG A 153 10.85 10.44 -22.81
C ARG A 153 10.45 9.59 -24.01
N GLU A 154 11.30 9.58 -25.05
CA GLU A 154 11.13 8.72 -26.22
C GLU A 154 11.32 7.24 -25.88
N ILE A 155 12.33 6.94 -25.05
CA ILE A 155 12.62 5.61 -24.53
C ILE A 155 12.18 5.56 -23.06
N LYS A 156 11.34 4.59 -22.73
CA LYS A 156 10.74 4.41 -21.41
C LYS A 156 11.22 3.12 -20.77
N HIS A 157 11.72 3.21 -19.54
CA HIS A 157 12.16 2.09 -18.70
C HIS A 157 10.98 1.41 -18.00
N TYR A 158 9.90 1.15 -18.74
CA TYR A 158 8.66 0.62 -18.17
C TYR A 158 8.79 -0.78 -17.58
N ALA A 159 9.79 -1.55 -18.00
CA ALA A 159 9.99 -2.91 -17.54
C ALA A 159 10.27 -2.98 -16.03
N ILE A 160 10.92 -1.96 -15.46
CA ILE A 160 11.28 -1.89 -14.04
C ILE A 160 10.01 -1.78 -13.18
N PRO A 161 9.21 -0.69 -13.26
CA PRO A 161 8.01 -0.56 -12.44
C PRO A 161 6.98 -1.64 -12.75
N ARG A 162 6.89 -2.11 -14.00
CA ARG A 162 5.95 -3.17 -14.36
C ARG A 162 6.32 -4.51 -13.72
N THR A 163 7.61 -4.87 -13.68
CA THR A 163 8.05 -6.08 -12.97
C THR A 163 7.75 -5.97 -11.49
N ARG A 164 8.04 -4.82 -10.86
CA ARG A 164 7.74 -4.56 -9.45
C ARG A 164 6.25 -4.61 -9.13
N ILE A 165 5.38 -4.20 -10.06
CA ILE A 165 3.93 -4.32 -9.91
C ILE A 165 3.49 -5.79 -10.00
N LEU A 166 4.06 -6.56 -10.94
CA LEU A 166 3.66 -7.96 -11.17
C LEU A 166 4.11 -8.92 -10.06
N THR A 167 5.12 -8.55 -9.27
CA THR A 167 5.61 -9.35 -8.14
C THR A 167 5.13 -8.82 -6.79
N ALA A 168 4.24 -7.81 -6.78
CA ALA A 168 3.74 -7.19 -5.56
C ALA A 168 2.43 -7.82 -5.08
N THR A 169 2.19 -7.75 -3.77
CA THR A 169 0.82 -7.77 -3.26
C THR A 169 0.17 -6.43 -3.60
N LEU A 170 -0.93 -6.46 -4.37
CA LEU A 170 -1.69 -5.27 -4.75
C LEU A 170 -2.93 -5.15 -3.86
N PHE A 171 -3.06 -4.02 -3.16
CA PHE A 171 -4.27 -3.70 -2.39
C PHE A 171 -4.90 -2.45 -2.95
N LEU A 172 -6.04 -2.61 -3.63
CA LEU A 172 -6.83 -1.49 -4.12
C LEU A 172 -7.82 -1.09 -3.04
N ASP A 173 -7.61 0.07 -2.44
CA ASP A 173 -8.49 0.61 -1.41
C ASP A 173 -9.61 1.45 -2.04
N GLU A 174 -10.75 1.51 -1.36
CA GLU A 174 -11.93 2.30 -1.75
C GLU A 174 -12.29 2.25 -3.25
N VAL A 175 -12.19 1.06 -3.86
CA VAL A 175 -12.42 0.84 -5.30
C VAL A 175 -13.80 1.30 -5.79
N HIS A 176 -14.79 1.26 -4.89
CA HIS A 176 -16.14 1.72 -5.18
C HIS A 176 -16.22 3.22 -5.56
N MET A 177 -15.17 4.01 -5.27
CA MET A 177 -15.08 5.42 -5.65
C MET A 177 -14.76 5.66 -7.13
N ILE A 178 -14.47 4.60 -7.91
CA ILE A 178 -13.98 4.68 -9.30
C ILE A 178 -15.13 4.49 -10.33
N ASN A 179 -16.38 4.53 -9.90
CA ASN A 179 -17.56 4.42 -10.78
C ASN A 179 -17.86 5.69 -11.58
#